data_AF-A0A359B0W7-F1
#
_entry.id   AF-A0A359B0W7-F1
#
_cell.length_a   1.000
_cell.length_b   1.000
_cell.length_c   1.000
_cell.angle_alpha   90.00
_cell.angle_beta   90.00
_cell.angle_gamma   90.00
#
_symmetry.space_group_name_H-M   'P 1'
#
loop_
_entity.id
_entity.type
_entity.pdbx_description
1 polymer ?
#
loop_
_entity_poly.entity_id
_entity_poly.type
_entity_poly.pdbx_seq_one_letter_code
_entity_poly.pdbx_strand_id
1 'polypeptide(L)'
;NYHFQVLSVLLDRLGFEFGKGLVHFSYGMVELPEGKMKSREGTVVDADDLIEEMVETARATSEELGKLDDCTPEEANEIVRMI
;
A
#
# COMPACT_ATOMS: atom_id res chain seq x y z
N ASN A 1 14.61 -9.58 6.88
CA ASN A 1 15.83 -10.11 6.21
C ASN A 1 16.32 -11.43 6.77
N TYR A 2 16.88 -11.51 7.99
CA TYR A 2 17.47 -12.75 8.52
C TYR A 2 16.52 -13.96 8.51
N HIS A 3 15.24 -13.77 8.86
CA HIS A 3 14.23 -14.83 8.86
C HIS A 3 14.15 -15.59 7.51
N PHE A 4 14.08 -14.87 6.40
CA PHE A 4 13.95 -15.48 5.07
C PHE A 4 15.24 -16.10 4.55
N GLN A 5 16.41 -15.62 5.01
CA GLN A 5 17.69 -16.26 4.72
C GLN A 5 17.77 -17.64 5.37
N VAL A 6 17.38 -17.75 6.64
CA VAL A 6 17.34 -19.04 7.36
C VAL A 6 16.32 -19.98 6.72
N LEU A 7 15.14 -19.46 6.36
CA LEU A 7 14.09 -20.25 5.71
C LEU A 7 14.56 -20.85 4.37
N SER A 8 15.20 -20.06 3.52
CA SER A 8 15.74 -20.52 2.23
C SER A 8 16.77 -21.64 2.42
N VAL A 9 17.69 -21.50 3.38
CA VAL A 9 18.69 -22.53 3.70
C VAL A 9 18.05 -23.80 4.24
N LEU A 10 17.00 -23.68 5.06
CA LEU A 10 16.28 -24.83 5.62
C LEU A 10 15.55 -25.59 4.51
N LEU A 11 14.84 -24.90 3.62
CA LEU A 11 14.12 -25.51 2.50
C LEU A 11 15.06 -26.20 1.51
N ASP A 12 16.22 -25.61 1.25
CA ASP A 12 17.28 -26.25 0.46
C ASP A 12 17.74 -27.57 1.10
N ARG A 13 17.99 -27.56 2.42
CA ARG A 13 18.40 -28.77 3.16
C ARG A 13 17.33 -29.85 3.22
N LEU A 14 16.06 -29.49 3.12
CA LEU A 14 14.94 -30.43 3.05
C LEU A 14 14.71 -30.99 1.64
N GLY A 15 15.49 -30.55 0.63
CA GLY A 15 15.42 -31.06 -0.73
C GLY A 15 14.36 -30.38 -1.60
N PHE A 16 13.85 -29.20 -1.21
CA PHE A 16 12.97 -28.43 -2.07
C PHE A 16 13.79 -27.72 -3.15
N GLU A 17 13.54 -28.05 -4.42
CA GLU A 17 14.28 -27.49 -5.57
C GLU A 17 14.23 -25.96 -5.63
N PHE A 18 13.13 -25.36 -5.16
CA PHE A 18 12.97 -23.91 -5.08
C PHE A 18 13.68 -23.27 -3.90
N GLY A 19 14.22 -24.04 -2.94
CA GLY A 19 14.84 -23.53 -1.71
C GLY A 19 15.95 -22.51 -1.97
N LYS A 20 16.76 -22.74 -3.02
CA LYS A 20 17.82 -21.81 -3.48
C LYS A 20 17.33 -20.66 -4.36
N GLY A 21 16.12 -20.76 -4.91
CA GLY A 21 15.55 -19.78 -5.83
C GLY A 21 14.70 -18.70 -5.16
N LEU A 22 14.56 -18.75 -3.83
CA LEU A 22 13.74 -17.79 -3.10
C LEU A 22 14.39 -16.40 -3.04
N VAL A 23 13.66 -15.40 -3.51
CA VAL A 23 14.04 -13.98 -3.44
C VAL A 23 13.13 -13.27 -2.46
N HIS A 24 13.71 -12.69 -1.40
CA HIS A 24 12.96 -11.89 -0.43
C HIS A 24 13.02 -10.41 -0.81
N PHE A 25 11.91 -9.89 -1.32
CA PHE A 25 11.73 -8.46 -1.58
C PHE A 25 11.41 -7.73 -0.28
N SER A 26 12.44 -7.40 0.49
CA SER A 26 12.25 -6.67 1.75
C SER A 26 11.87 -5.22 1.48
N TYR A 27 10.78 -4.77 2.11
CA TYR A 27 10.40 -3.37 2.21
C TYR A 27 10.38 -2.94 3.69
N GLY A 28 10.50 -1.63 3.92
CA GLY A 28 10.48 -1.04 5.26
C GLY A 28 9.07 -0.87 5.82
N MET A 29 8.99 -0.35 7.04
CA MET A 29 7.71 0.10 7.61
C MET A 29 7.38 1.49 7.05
N VAL A 30 6.08 1.78 6.89
CA VAL A 30 5.57 3.12 6.61
C VAL A 30 5.35 3.83 7.95
N GLU A 31 5.79 5.09 8.05
CA GLU A 31 5.57 5.95 9.22
C GLU A 31 4.50 6.99 8.90
N LEU A 32 3.62 7.28 9.85
CA LEU A 32 2.63 8.35 9.74
C LEU A 32 3.29 9.68 10.14
N PRO A 33 2.73 10.84 9.72
CA PRO A 33 3.20 12.15 10.17
C PRO A 33 3.23 12.29 11.70
N GLU A 34 2.31 11.62 12.39
CA GLU A 34 2.22 11.61 13.86
C GLU A 34 3.09 10.52 14.53
N GLY A 35 3.84 9.74 13.76
CA GLY A 35 4.76 8.71 14.25
C GLY A 35 4.38 7.29 13.81
N LYS A 36 4.80 6.29 14.59
CA LYS A 36 4.62 4.87 14.24
C LYS A 36 3.18 4.41 14.47
N MET A 37 2.65 3.60 13.54
CA MET A 37 1.40 2.87 13.76
C MET A 37 1.53 1.96 14.99
N LYS A 38 0.53 2.01 15.88
CA LYS A 38 0.51 1.24 17.13
C LYS A 38 -0.88 0.71 17.40
N SER A 39 -1.10 -0.57 17.11
CA SER A 39 -2.39 -1.24 17.37
C SER A 39 -2.79 -1.27 18.84
N ARG A 40 -1.80 -1.33 19.74
CA ARG A 40 -2.04 -1.35 21.19
C ARG A 40 -2.47 0.00 21.77
N GLU A 41 -2.19 1.09 21.07
CA GLU A 41 -2.54 2.46 21.47
C GLU A 41 -3.72 3.00 20.64
N GLY A 42 -4.27 2.22 19.71
CA GLY A 42 -5.41 2.59 18.87
C GLY A 42 -5.05 3.35 17.60
N THR A 43 -3.77 3.69 17.39
CA THR A 43 -3.27 4.33 16.15
C THR A 43 -3.05 3.27 15.07
N VAL A 44 -4.12 2.59 14.67
CA VAL A 44 -4.15 1.73 13.48
C VAL A 44 -4.76 2.55 12.35
N VAL A 45 -4.18 2.43 11.16
CA VAL A 45 -4.76 2.96 9.93
C VAL A 45 -5.22 1.77 9.13
N ASP A 46 -6.51 1.71 8.83
CA ASP A 46 -7.03 0.72 7.88
C ASP A 46 -6.62 1.12 6.46
N ALA A 47 -6.30 0.12 5.64
CA ALA A 47 -5.96 0.37 4.25
C ALA A 47 -7.19 0.85 3.47
N ASP A 48 -8.39 0.39 3.82
CA ASP A 48 -9.63 0.81 3.16
C ASP A 48 -9.91 2.28 3.44
N ASP A 49 -9.82 2.70 4.72
CA ASP A 49 -9.99 4.11 5.14
C ASP A 49 -8.96 5.03 4.46
N LEU A 50 -7.70 4.59 4.37
CA LEU A 50 -6.63 5.37 3.73
C LEU A 50 -6.89 5.60 2.24
N ILE A 51 -7.37 4.57 1.52
CA ILE A 51 -7.67 4.68 0.09
C ILE A 51 -8.91 5.56 -0.12
N GLU A 52 -9.94 5.44 0.72
CA GLU A 52 -11.13 6.28 0.66
C GLU A 52 -10.78 7.76 0.85
N GLU A 53 -10.01 8.10 1.89
CA GLU A 53 -9.55 9.47 2.14
C GLU A 53 -8.74 10.02 0.97
N MET A 54 -7.87 9.21 0.36
CA MET A 54 -7.06 9.60 -0.80
C MET A 54 -7.96 9.92 -2.01
N VAL A 55 -8.95 9.08 -2.30
CA VAL A 55 -9.91 9.26 -3.40
C VAL A 55 -10.77 10.51 -3.18
N GLU A 56 -11.26 10.73 -1.96
CA GLU A 56 -12.03 11.93 -1.60
C GLU A 56 -11.19 13.20 -1.76
N THR A 57 -9.96 13.17 -1.27
CA THR A 57 -9.01 14.29 -1.39
C THR A 57 -8.71 14.60 -2.85
N ALA A 58 -8.46 13.58 -3.68
CA ALA A 58 -8.20 13.73 -5.10
C ALA A 58 -9.42 14.30 -5.86
N ARG A 59 -10.64 13.88 -5.50
CA ARG A 59 -11.88 14.43 -6.05
C ARG A 59 -12.02 15.91 -5.68
N ALA A 60 -12.00 16.24 -4.39
CA ALA A 60 -12.18 17.61 -3.91
C ALA A 60 -11.15 18.55 -4.55
N THR A 61 -9.88 18.15 -4.60
CA THR A 61 -8.80 18.92 -5.24
C THR A 61 -9.06 19.12 -6.74
N SER A 62 -9.58 18.11 -7.43
CA SER A 62 -9.85 18.20 -8.87
C SER A 62 -11.07 19.05 -9.19
N GLU A 63 -12.10 19.02 -8.35
CA GLU A 63 -13.28 19.90 -8.41
C GLU A 63 -12.90 21.36 -8.12
N GLU A 64 -12.12 21.62 -7.08
CA GLU A 64 -11.64 22.97 -6.75
C GLU A 64 -10.81 23.62 -7.87
N LEU A 65 -10.07 22.79 -8.62
CA LEU A 65 -9.26 23.23 -9.76
C LEU A 65 -10.06 23.31 -11.07
N GLY A 66 -11.37 23.01 -11.07
CA GLY A 66 -12.23 23.00 -12.26
C GLY A 66 -11.84 21.95 -13.30
N LYS A 67 -11.09 20.92 -12.90
CA LYS A 67 -10.59 19.88 -13.84
C LYS A 67 -11.67 18.88 -14.25
N LEU A 68 -12.79 18.85 -13.53
CA LEU A 68 -13.87 17.90 -13.71
C LEU A 68 -15.12 18.52 -14.35
N ASP A 69 -15.11 19.83 -14.63
CA ASP A 69 -16.28 20.61 -15.07
C ASP A 69 -16.87 20.12 -16.40
N ASP A 70 -16.03 19.59 -17.29
CA ASP A 70 -16.43 19.08 -18.61
C ASP A 70 -16.52 17.54 -18.66
N CYS A 71 -16.32 16.85 -17.53
CA CYS A 71 -16.34 15.39 -17.46
C CYS A 71 -17.73 14.85 -17.16
N THR A 72 -18.07 13.69 -17.73
CA THR A 72 -19.20 12.90 -17.23
C THR A 72 -18.91 12.37 -15.82
N PRO A 73 -19.93 12.03 -15.01
CA PRO A 73 -19.72 11.44 -13.69
C PRO A 73 -18.82 10.20 -13.71
N GLU A 74 -18.96 9.37 -14.74
CA GLU A 74 -18.15 8.18 -14.96
C GLU A 74 -16.69 8.52 -15.26
N GLU A 75 -16.44 9.49 -16.16
CA GLU A 75 -15.09 9.95 -16.49
C GLU A 75 -14.39 10.60 -15.29
N ALA A 76 -15.12 11.41 -14.53
CA ALA A 76 -14.60 12.03 -13.31
C ALA A 76 -14.18 10.97 -12.28
N ASN A 77 -14.96 9.90 -12.11
CA ASN A 77 -14.63 8.81 -11.21
C ASN A 77 -13.37 8.05 -11.64
N GLU A 78 -13.20 7.79 -12.94
CA GLU A 78 -12.00 7.13 -13.47
C GLU A 78 -10.76 8.01 -13.33
N ILE A 79 -10.87 9.32 -13.57
CA ILE A 79 -9.77 10.27 -13.39
C ILE A 79 -9.32 10.30 -11.92
N VAL A 80 -10.26 10.41 -10.99
CA VAL A 80 -9.95 10.45 -9.54
C VAL A 80 -9.29 9.15 -9.08
N ARG A 81 -9.69 7.99 -9.63
CA ARG A 81 -9.12 6.69 -9.27
C ARG A 81 -7.70 6.45 -9.80
N MET A 82 -7.31 7.13 -10.89
CA MET A 82 -5.98 7.02 -11.48
C MET A 82 -4.92 7.86 -10.77
N ILE A 83 -5.35 8.85 -9.99
CA ILE A 83 -4.48 9.73 -9.18
C ILE A 83 -4.09 9.01 -7.89
#